data_AF-A0A447R686-F1
#
_entry.id   AF-A0A447R686-F1
#
_cell.length_a   1.000
_cell.length_b   1.000
_cell.length_c   1.000
_cell.angle_alpha   90.00
_cell.angle_beta   90.00
_cell.angle_gamma   90.00
#
_symmetry.space_group_name_H-M   'P 1'
#
loop_
_entity.id
_entity.type
_entity.pdbx_description
1 polymer ?
#
loop_
_entity_poly.entity_id
_entity_poly.type
_entity_poly.pdbx_seq_one_letter_code
_entity_poly.pdbx_strand_id
1 'polypeptide(L)'
;MEFYEFLQRIGWLTPQTGGGNNDALSSTESALFEAILGRMQSSGEERVNITRNELEYIYQVFSTLQEAYYKYQIPDYDGNIDLFIARDSDTDPGEFWANRVRAGLTITPVNGTHYSMLFQENVTPIALRIQQLCVNYDALTQFDESF
;
A
#
# COMPACT_ATOMS: atom_id res chain seq x y z
N MET A 1 -4.86 10.08 -12.03
CA MET A 1 -6.08 9.53 -12.65
C MET A 1 -5.76 8.23 -13.39
N GLU A 2 -4.73 8.21 -14.23
CA GLU A 2 -4.34 7.04 -15.05
C GLU A 2 -3.96 5.79 -14.24
N PHE A 3 -3.25 5.94 -13.12
CA PHE A 3 -2.90 4.81 -12.25
C PHE A 3 -4.13 4.14 -11.61
N TYR A 4 -5.15 4.91 -11.23
CA TYR A 4 -6.40 4.36 -10.67
C TYR A 4 -7.21 3.61 -11.72
N GLU A 5 -7.28 4.12 -12.95
CA GLU A 5 -7.91 3.42 -14.07
C GLU A 5 -7.14 2.14 -14.44
N PHE A 6 -5.82 2.16 -14.36
CA PHE A 6 -4.98 0.97 -14.52
C PHE A 6 -5.31 -0.07 -13.45
N LEU A 7 -5.34 0.32 -12.17
CA LEU A 7 -5.69 -0.57 -11.06
C LEU A 7 -7.12 -1.14 -11.17
N GLN A 8 -8.09 -0.35 -11.64
CA GLN A 8 -9.44 -0.84 -11.92
C GLN A 8 -9.46 -1.86 -13.06
N ARG A 9 -8.71 -1.60 -14.15
CA ARG A 9 -8.63 -2.48 -15.32
C ARG A 9 -7.97 -3.81 -15.02
N ILE A 10 -7.00 -3.86 -14.11
CA ILE A 10 -6.38 -5.12 -13.64
C ILE A 10 -7.15 -5.80 -12.50
N GLY A 11 -8.31 -5.26 -12.10
CA GLY A 11 -9.19 -5.86 -11.08
C GLY A 11 -8.77 -5.61 -9.61
N TRP A 12 -7.84 -4.69 -9.37
CA TRP A 12 -7.35 -4.36 -8.04
C TRP A 12 -8.22 -3.34 -7.30
N LEU A 13 -8.85 -2.42 -8.04
CA LEU A 13 -9.83 -1.48 -7.50
C LEU A 13 -11.23 -1.78 -8.05
N THR A 14 -12.23 -1.71 -7.19
CA THR A 14 -13.64 -1.70 -7.64
C THR A 14 -13.88 -0.40 -8.42
N PRO A 15 -14.52 -0.45 -9.60
CA PRO A 15 -14.88 0.76 -10.34
C PRO A 15 -15.69 1.71 -9.45
N GLN A 16 -15.23 2.94 -9.26
CA GLN A 16 -15.89 3.92 -8.38
C GLN A 16 -16.98 4.76 -9.09
N THR A 17 -17.39 4.39 -10.29
CA THR A 17 -18.47 5.09 -11.01
C THR A 17 -19.73 4.25 -11.04
N GLY A 18 -20.78 4.75 -10.39
CA GLY A 18 -22.11 4.16 -10.43
C GLY A 18 -22.64 4.06 -11.85
N GLY A 19 -23.35 2.95 -12.13
CA GLY A 19 -24.30 2.86 -13.23
C GLY A 19 -23.72 3.06 -14.63
N GLY A 20 -22.80 2.20 -15.06
CA GLY A 20 -22.45 2.05 -16.46
C GLY A 20 -22.11 0.59 -16.71
N ASN A 21 -22.86 -0.05 -17.61
CA ASN A 21 -22.83 -1.48 -17.92
C ASN A 21 -21.48 -2.18 -17.64
N ASN A 22 -21.52 -3.14 -16.72
CA ASN A 22 -20.56 -4.24 -16.62
C ASN A 22 -20.70 -5.19 -17.82
N ASP A 23 -20.77 -4.65 -19.03
CA ASP A 23 -20.74 -5.42 -20.26
C ASP A 23 -19.31 -5.94 -20.43
N ALA A 24 -19.10 -7.12 -19.86
CA ALA A 24 -18.04 -8.06 -20.18
C ALA A 24 -16.61 -7.55 -19.97
N LEU A 25 -16.16 -7.64 -18.71
CA LEU A 25 -14.82 -8.16 -18.37
C LEU A 25 -14.69 -9.66 -18.76
N SER A 26 -15.21 -10.05 -19.93
CA SER A 26 -15.01 -11.38 -20.53
C SER A 26 -14.10 -11.31 -21.75
N SER A 27 -13.23 -10.30 -21.81
CA SER A 27 -12.11 -10.30 -22.72
C SER A 27 -11.02 -11.18 -22.10
N THR A 28 -10.43 -12.09 -22.87
CA THR A 28 -9.27 -12.85 -22.42
C THR A 28 -8.18 -11.89 -21.91
N GLU A 29 -7.38 -12.28 -20.92
CA GLU A 29 -6.29 -11.46 -20.34
C GLU A 29 -5.42 -10.80 -21.43
N SER A 30 -5.22 -11.52 -22.54
CA SER A 30 -4.56 -11.00 -23.75
C SER A 30 -5.19 -9.72 -24.31
N ALA A 31 -6.52 -9.62 -24.41
CA ALA A 31 -7.21 -8.43 -24.94
C ALA A 31 -7.17 -7.25 -23.96
N LEU A 32 -7.09 -7.53 -22.64
CA LEU A 32 -6.83 -6.51 -21.63
C LEU A 32 -5.41 -5.92 -21.81
N PHE A 33 -4.41 -6.77 -22.01
CA PHE A 33 -3.02 -6.32 -22.18
C PHE A 33 -2.83 -5.48 -23.44
N GLU A 34 -3.39 -5.90 -24.57
CA GLU A 34 -3.33 -5.12 -25.83
C GLU A 34 -4.02 -3.75 -25.68
N ALA A 35 -5.14 -3.67 -24.94
CA ALA A 35 -5.82 -2.40 -24.70
C ALA A 35 -5.01 -1.43 -23.82
N ILE A 36 -4.29 -1.95 -22.82
CA ILE A 36 -3.42 -1.15 -21.95
C ILE A 36 -2.19 -0.66 -22.75
N LEU A 37 -1.52 -1.55 -23.47
CA LEU A 37 -0.36 -1.21 -24.31
C LEU A 37 -0.73 -0.18 -25.38
N GLY A 38 -1.86 -0.37 -26.06
CA GLY A 38 -2.34 0.58 -27.07
C GLY A 38 -2.62 1.97 -26.50
N ARG A 39 -3.15 2.07 -25.27
CA ARG A 39 -3.36 3.36 -24.60
C ARG A 39 -2.06 4.05 -24.24
N MET A 40 -1.09 3.34 -23.67
CA MET A 40 0.22 3.89 -23.32
C MET A 40 1.01 4.35 -24.55
N GLN A 41 0.83 3.69 -25.70
CA GLN A 41 1.43 4.13 -26.96
C GLN A 41 0.78 5.40 -27.53
N SER A 42 -0.48 5.66 -27.19
CA SER A 42 -1.27 6.79 -27.70
C SER A 42 -1.16 8.08 -26.88
N SER A 43 -0.67 8.03 -25.64
CA SER A 43 -0.72 9.17 -24.70
C SER A 43 0.30 10.29 -24.97
N GLY A 44 1.26 10.11 -25.88
CA GLY A 44 2.16 11.19 -26.33
C GLY A 44 3.17 11.70 -25.28
N GLU A 45 3.14 11.18 -24.05
CA GLU A 45 4.10 11.50 -22.99
C GLU A 45 5.41 10.70 -23.13
N GLU A 46 6.42 11.08 -22.35
CA GLU A 46 7.75 10.45 -22.32
C GLU A 46 7.59 8.94 -22.08
N ARG A 47 7.87 8.14 -23.11
CA ARG A 47 7.40 6.76 -23.22
C ARG A 47 8.12 5.85 -22.23
N VAL A 48 7.43 5.45 -21.17
CA VAL A 48 7.79 4.22 -20.44
C VAL A 48 7.45 3.05 -21.36
N ASN A 49 8.47 2.47 -21.99
CA ASN A 49 8.33 1.28 -22.83
C ASN A 49 8.10 0.05 -21.96
N ILE A 50 6.85 -0.20 -21.57
CA ILE A 50 6.45 -1.46 -20.95
C ILE A 50 6.17 -2.50 -22.03
N THR A 51 6.73 -3.68 -21.87
CA THR A 51 6.47 -4.84 -22.73
C THR A 51 5.23 -5.60 -22.26
N ARG A 52 4.67 -6.42 -23.16
CA ARG A 52 3.58 -7.33 -22.81
C ARG A 52 3.95 -8.27 -21.68
N ASN A 53 5.17 -8.81 -21.67
CA ASN A 53 5.64 -9.72 -20.63
C ASN A 53 5.73 -9.02 -19.27
N GLU A 54 6.15 -7.76 -19.22
CA GLU A 54 6.17 -6.97 -17.97
C GLU A 54 4.75 -6.68 -17.47
N LEU A 55 3.81 -6.42 -18.37
CA LEU A 55 2.40 -6.23 -18.02
C LEU A 55 1.75 -7.53 -17.53
N GLU A 56 2.05 -8.66 -18.16
CA GLU A 56 1.64 -10.01 -17.72
C GLU A 56 2.20 -10.33 -16.33
N TYR A 57 3.49 -10.02 -16.10
CA TYR A 57 4.12 -10.19 -14.80
C TYR A 57 3.46 -9.34 -13.72
N ILE A 58 3.24 -8.05 -13.99
CA ILE A 58 2.54 -7.14 -13.06
C ILE A 58 1.13 -7.68 -12.76
N TYR A 59 0.39 -8.11 -13.78
CA TYR A 59 -0.92 -8.71 -13.58
C TYR A 59 -0.86 -9.91 -12.63
N GLN A 60 0.03 -10.88 -12.87
CA GLN A 60 0.18 -12.07 -12.03
C GLN A 60 0.57 -11.73 -10.58
N VAL A 61 1.49 -10.78 -10.39
CA VAL A 61 1.92 -10.33 -9.06
C VAL A 61 0.73 -9.73 -8.30
N PHE A 62 -0.01 -8.82 -8.94
CA PHE A 62 -1.17 -8.19 -8.30
C PHE A 62 -2.28 -9.22 -8.06
N SER A 63 -2.62 -10.11 -9.00
CA SER A 63 -3.61 -11.17 -8.73
C SER A 63 -3.22 -12.06 -7.55
N THR A 64 -1.95 -12.45 -7.45
CA THR A 64 -1.44 -13.28 -6.35
C THR A 64 -1.50 -12.53 -5.01
N LEU A 65 -1.08 -11.26 -4.99
CA LEU A 65 -1.15 -10.44 -3.79
C LEU A 65 -2.59 -10.25 -3.33
N GLN A 66 -3.54 -10.06 -4.25
CA GLN A 66 -4.96 -9.86 -3.95
C GLN A 66 -5.51 -11.11 -3.24
N GLU A 67 -5.25 -12.29 -3.82
CA GLU A 67 -5.68 -13.56 -3.24
C GLU A 67 -5.07 -13.78 -1.85
N ALA A 68 -3.78 -13.47 -1.68
CA ALA A 68 -3.10 -13.56 -0.39
C ALA A 68 -3.72 -12.61 0.64
N TYR A 69 -3.96 -11.35 0.28
CA TYR A 69 -4.60 -10.36 1.15
C TYR A 69 -6.00 -10.80 1.61
N TYR A 70 -6.82 -11.35 0.71
CA TYR A 70 -8.16 -11.84 1.08
C TYR A 70 -8.14 -13.06 2.00
N LYS A 71 -7.13 -13.92 1.87
CA LYS A 71 -7.00 -15.13 2.70
C LYS A 71 -6.26 -14.87 4.01
N TYR A 72 -5.50 -13.78 4.09
CA TYR A 72 -4.67 -13.51 5.26
C TYR A 72 -5.52 -13.14 6.48
N GLN A 73 -5.46 -14.01 7.49
CA GLN A 73 -6.03 -13.71 8.80
C GLN A 73 -4.95 -13.06 9.65
N ILE A 74 -5.16 -11.79 10.00
CA ILE A 74 -4.23 -11.03 10.84
C ILE A 74 -4.31 -11.61 12.27
N PRO A 75 -3.22 -12.20 12.81
CA PRO A 75 -3.22 -12.73 14.16
C PRO A 75 -3.15 -11.61 15.19
N ASP A 76 -3.49 -11.94 16.44
CA ASP A 76 -3.18 -11.07 17.57
C ASP A 76 -1.67 -10.91 17.73
N TYR A 77 -1.24 -9.73 18.15
CA TYR A 77 0.16 -9.40 18.33
C TYR A 77 0.43 -8.97 19.77
N ASP A 78 1.31 -9.71 20.44
CA ASP A 78 1.66 -9.49 21.84
C ASP A 78 2.80 -8.47 22.02
N GLY A 79 3.36 -7.93 20.93
CA GLY A 79 4.41 -6.91 20.98
C GLY A 79 3.87 -5.48 20.92
N ASN A 80 4.79 -4.51 21.04
CA ASN A 80 4.47 -3.10 20.83
C ASN A 80 4.43 -2.78 19.32
N ILE A 81 3.47 -1.96 18.90
CA ILE A 81 3.37 -1.42 17.54
C ILE A 81 3.40 0.09 17.57
N ASP A 82 4.23 0.67 16.70
CA ASP A 82 4.17 2.08 16.32
C ASP A 82 3.50 2.21 14.95
N LEU A 83 2.31 2.81 14.92
CA LEU A 83 1.48 2.98 13.74
C LEU A 83 1.50 4.44 13.28
N PHE A 84 1.98 4.70 12.07
CA PHE A 84 1.95 6.03 11.45
C PHE A 84 0.74 6.16 10.53
N ILE A 85 -0.15 7.10 10.80
CA ILE A 85 -1.40 7.28 10.05
C ILE A 85 -1.34 8.59 9.27
N ALA A 86 -1.63 8.53 7.97
CA ALA A 86 -1.77 9.71 7.12
C ALA A 86 -3.01 10.52 7.53
N ARG A 87 -2.83 11.81 7.82
CA ARG A 87 -3.92 12.71 8.26
C ARG A 87 -5.01 12.90 7.21
N ASP A 88 -4.63 12.90 5.95
CA ASP A 88 -5.55 13.14 4.83
C ASP A 88 -6.10 11.82 4.28
N SER A 89 -6.33 10.83 5.16
CA SER A 89 -6.90 9.53 4.77
C SER A 89 -8.36 9.40 5.20
N ASP A 90 -9.17 8.79 4.33
CA ASP A 90 -10.59 8.51 4.58
C ASP A 90 -10.82 7.30 5.49
N THR A 91 -9.73 6.68 5.98
CA THR A 91 -9.77 5.46 6.78
C THR A 91 -8.95 5.64 8.05
N ASP A 92 -9.54 5.37 9.21
CA ASP A 92 -8.81 5.32 10.49
C ASP A 92 -8.53 3.86 10.88
N PRO A 93 -7.34 3.31 10.56
CA PRO A 93 -6.99 1.95 10.94
C PRO A 93 -6.68 1.80 12.44
N GLY A 94 -6.71 2.89 13.22
CA GLY A 94 -6.36 2.86 14.64
C GLY A 94 -7.21 1.88 15.44
N GLU A 95 -8.53 1.90 15.25
CA GLU A 95 -9.44 0.98 15.93
C GLU A 95 -9.24 -0.49 15.50
N PHE A 96 -8.91 -0.71 14.23
CA PHE A 96 -8.61 -2.06 13.72
C PHE A 96 -7.42 -2.70 14.44
N TRP A 97 -6.34 -1.92 14.64
CA TRP A 97 -5.13 -2.39 15.31
C TRP A 97 -5.24 -2.39 16.83
N ALA A 98 -5.99 -1.46 17.42
CA ALA A 98 -6.22 -1.41 18.87
C ALA A 98 -6.87 -2.72 19.39
N ASN A 99 -7.69 -3.37 18.56
CA ASN A 99 -8.33 -4.64 18.90
C ASN A 99 -7.42 -5.88 18.73
N ARG A 100 -6.20 -5.72 18.22
CA ARG A 100 -5.29 -6.84 17.90
C ARG A 100 -3.92 -6.74 18.58
N VAL A 101 -3.53 -5.56 19.05
CA VAL A 101 -2.23 -5.33 19.69
C VAL A 101 -2.41 -5.33 21.20
N ARG A 102 -1.74 -6.25 21.90
CA ARG A 102 -1.96 -6.46 23.35
C ARG A 102 -1.00 -5.69 24.25
N ALA A 103 0.28 -5.55 23.87
CA ALA A 103 1.28 -4.91 24.74
C ALA A 103 1.27 -3.39 24.65
N GLY A 104 1.00 -2.82 23.48
CA GLY A 104 0.90 -1.38 23.32
C GLY A 104 0.84 -0.94 21.86
N LEU A 105 -0.10 -0.05 21.56
CA LEU A 105 -0.23 0.60 20.26
C LEU A 105 0.03 2.10 20.43
N THR A 106 1.07 2.59 19.77
CA THR A 106 1.37 4.02 19.68
C THR A 106 0.97 4.51 18.29
N ILE A 107 0.05 5.46 18.23
CA ILE A 107 -0.43 6.02 16.96
C ILE A 107 0.17 7.41 16.77
N THR A 108 0.86 7.63 15.64
CA THR A 108 1.46 8.91 15.28
C THR A 108 0.87 9.43 13.97
N PRO A 109 0.08 10.51 14.00
CA PRO A 109 -0.46 11.10 12.77
C PRO A 109 0.63 11.85 11.99
N VAL A 110 0.67 11.65 10.68
CA VAL A 110 1.64 12.24 9.74
C VAL A 110 0.89 13.03 8.67
N ASN A 111 1.40 14.20 8.29
CA ASN A 111 0.79 15.03 7.25
C ASN A 111 0.81 14.33 5.88
N GLY A 112 -0.16 14.68 5.03
CA GLY A 112 -0.31 14.13 3.69
C GLY A 112 -1.17 12.87 3.65
N THR A 113 -1.07 12.18 2.53
CA THR A 113 -1.79 10.94 2.21
C THR A 113 -0.88 9.73 2.41
N HIS A 114 -1.42 8.52 2.26
CA HIS A 114 -0.62 7.28 2.22
C HIS A 114 0.56 7.37 1.23
N TYR A 115 0.39 8.12 0.13
CA TYR A 115 1.40 8.25 -0.92
C TYR A 115 2.44 9.36 -0.65
N SER A 116 2.12 10.35 0.19
CA SER A 116 2.99 11.52 0.41
C SER A 116 3.54 11.62 1.83
N MET A 117 3.11 10.75 2.75
CA MET A 117 3.57 10.78 4.15
C MET A 117 5.07 10.50 4.33
N LEU A 118 5.72 9.89 3.33
CA LEU A 118 7.17 9.64 3.30
C LEU A 118 7.96 10.70 2.55
N PHE A 119 7.32 11.75 2.02
CA PHE A 119 8.04 12.85 1.37
C PHE A 119 8.80 13.69 2.40
N GLN A 120 9.84 14.38 1.95
CA GLN A 120 10.79 15.09 2.81
C GLN A 120 10.09 16.08 3.77
N GLU A 121 9.05 16.76 3.29
CA GLU A 121 8.25 17.71 4.06
C GLU A 121 7.38 17.05 5.15
N ASN A 122 7.10 15.75 5.05
CA ASN A 122 6.16 15.03 5.93
C ASN A 122 6.84 13.98 6.80
N VAL A 123 8.02 13.47 6.43
CA VAL A 123 8.65 12.29 7.06
C VAL A 123 9.22 12.56 8.45
N THR A 124 9.43 13.83 8.83
CA THR A 124 10.08 14.22 10.09
C THR A 124 9.50 13.53 11.35
N PRO A 125 8.17 13.44 11.57
CA PRO A 125 7.63 12.75 12.74
C PRO A 125 7.97 11.25 12.78
N ILE A 126 8.05 10.60 11.61
CA ILE A 126 8.43 9.19 11.48
C ILE A 126 9.89 9.02 11.86
N ALA A 127 10.78 9.83 11.27
CA ALA A 127 12.21 9.76 11.52
C ALA A 127 12.56 10.00 13.00
N LEU A 128 11.94 11.01 13.63
CA LEU A 128 12.15 11.31 15.05
C LEU A 128 11.68 10.16 15.96
N ARG A 129 10.53 9.55 15.65
CA ARG A 129 10.02 8.42 16.43
C ARG A 129 10.94 7.21 16.31
N ILE A 130 11.38 6.87 15.10
CA ILE A 130 12.34 5.78 14.88
C ILE A 130 13.64 6.05 15.64
N GLN A 131 14.17 7.28 15.57
CA GLN A 131 15.39 7.65 16.30
C GLN A 131 15.25 7.43 17.81
N GLN A 132 14.12 7.83 18.41
CA GLN A 132 13.86 7.61 19.84
C GLN A 132 13.83 6.12 20.20
N LEU A 133 13.19 5.30 19.36
CA LEU A 133 13.13 3.86 19.57
C LEU A 133 14.52 3.22 19.49
N CYS A 134 15.36 3.63 18.54
CA CYS A 134 16.72 3.13 18.40
C CYS A 134 17.60 3.54 19.60
N VAL A 135 17.54 4.80 20.04
CA VAL A 135 18.31 5.27 21.21
C VAL A 135 17.89 4.51 22.48
N ASN A 136 16.60 4.26 22.65
CA ASN A 136 16.10 3.50 23.80
C ASN A 136 16.51 2.02 23.73
N TYR A 137 16.61 1.43 22.53
CA TYR A 137 17.09 0.05 22.34
C TYR A 137 18.55 -0.09 22.76
N ASP A 138 19.42 0.83 22.34
CA ASP A 138 20.84 0.83 22.72
C ASP A 138 21.01 0.98 24.24
N ALA A 139 20.18 1.82 24.88
CA ALA A 139 20.18 1.97 26.33
C ALA A 139 19.72 0.70 27.07
N LEU A 140 18.77 -0.05 26.52
CA LEU A 140 18.25 -1.28 27.14
C LEU A 140 19.21 -2.48 26.99
N THR A 141 19.96 -2.55 25.89
CA THR A 141 20.90 -3.65 25.62
C THR A 141 22.24 -3.47 26.33
N GLN A 142 22.65 -2.25 26.67
CA GLN A 142 23.86 -2.00 27.47
C GLN A 142 23.79 -2.54 28.91
N PHE A 143 22.60 -2.75 29.47
CA PHE A 143 22.46 -3.33 30.81
C PHE A 143 22.64 -4.86 30.83
N ASP A 144 22.42 -5.55 29.71
CA ASP A 144 22.44 -7.02 29.64
C ASP A 144 23.85 -7.61 29.47
N GLU A 145 24.87 -6.79 29.17
CA GLU A 145 26.27 -7.25 29.02
C GLU A 145 27.08 -7.18 30.34
N SER A 146 26.44 -6.94 31.50
CA SER A 146 27.13 -6.70 32.78
C SER A 146 27.05 -7.83 33.81
N PHE A 147 26.79 -9.08 33.39
CA PHE A 147 26.79 -10.26 34.26
C PHE A 147 27.86 -11.30 33.90
#